data_AF-A0A1F8MQR6-F1
#
_entry.id   AF-A0A1F8MQR6-F1
#
_cell.length_a   1.000
_cell.length_b   1.000
_cell.length_c   1.000
_cell.angle_alpha   90.00
_cell.angle_beta   90.00
_cell.angle_gamma   90.00
#
_symmetry.space_group_name_H-M   'P 1'
#
loop_
_entity.id
_entity.type
_entity.pdbx_description
1 polymer ?
#
loop_
_entity_poly.entity_id
_entity_poly.type
_entity_poly.pdbx_seq_one_letter_code
_entity_poly.pdbx_strand_id
1 'polypeptide(L)'
;MDNRLQKAATAYITSLARATAVEIQEYAAEVRDNRKFHDGIIEKRDSQGRRTSGCYYGISETLGTVLYIICRKQKPDSAMETGVASGVSSSHILCALETNERGQLYSIDMPGWQKNQSGWMIPDYLKHRWHLTQGRSSETMAPLLKKVKEIDIFLHDSDHSYE
;
A
#
# COMPACT_ATOMS: atom_id res chain seq x y z
N MET A 1 -7.22 21.99 -12.79
CA MET A 1 -8.19 21.06 -12.17
C MET A 1 -9.38 21.87 -11.70
N ASP A 2 -10.61 21.44 -11.96
CA ASP A 2 -11.82 22.14 -11.49
C ASP A 2 -11.81 22.22 -9.95
N ASN A 3 -11.97 23.43 -9.40
CA ASN A 3 -11.99 23.70 -7.97
C ASN A 3 -13.10 22.90 -7.25
N ARG A 4 -14.19 22.56 -7.95
CA ARG A 4 -15.25 21.69 -7.41
C ARG A 4 -14.79 20.25 -7.22
N LEU A 5 -14.08 19.69 -8.19
CA LEU A 5 -13.53 18.33 -8.10
C LEU A 5 -12.50 18.21 -6.99
N GLN A 6 -11.63 19.22 -6.84
CA GLN A 6 -10.65 19.25 -5.76
C GLN A 6 -11.32 19.28 -4.39
N LYS A 7 -12.34 20.12 -4.22
CA LYS A 7 -13.11 20.20 -2.96
C LYS A 7 -13.84 18.89 -2.64
N ALA A 8 -14.43 18.24 -3.65
CA ALA A 8 -15.10 16.96 -3.49
C ALA A 8 -14.12 15.83 -3.10
N ALA A 9 -12.96 15.77 -3.74
CA ALA A 9 -11.90 14.81 -3.41
C ALA A 9 -11.40 14.97 -1.98
N THR A 10 -11.11 16.21 -1.55
CA THR A 10 -10.70 16.49 -0.17
C THR A 10 -11.77 16.07 0.83
N ALA A 11 -13.05 16.37 0.56
CA ALA A 11 -14.15 15.98 1.44
C ALA A 11 -14.31 14.46 1.55
N TYR A 12 -14.13 13.74 0.44
CA TYR A 12 -14.17 12.28 0.43
C TYR A 12 -13.04 11.68 1.28
N ILE A 13 -11.80 12.12 1.09
CA ILE A 13 -10.64 11.63 1.85
C ILE A 13 -10.77 11.98 3.34
N THR A 14 -11.27 13.19 3.65
CA THR A 14 -11.57 13.63 5.03
C THR A 14 -12.52 12.66 5.72
N SER A 15 -13.62 12.30 5.04
CA SER A 15 -14.60 11.34 5.53
C SER A 15 -14.00 9.94 5.72
N LEU A 16 -13.30 9.44 4.69
CA LEU A 16 -12.74 8.10 4.65
C LEU A 16 -11.65 7.89 5.71
N ALA A 17 -10.71 8.82 5.81
CA ALA A 17 -9.58 8.75 6.74
C ALA A 17 -9.94 9.24 8.15
N ARG A 18 -11.14 9.83 8.34
CA ARG A 18 -11.51 10.55 9.58
C ARG A 18 -10.46 11.60 9.97
N ALA A 19 -9.93 12.32 8.98
CA ALA A 19 -8.86 13.31 9.11
C ALA A 19 -9.37 14.69 8.71
N THR A 20 -8.78 15.75 9.26
CA THR A 20 -9.03 17.12 8.79
C THR A 20 -8.33 17.39 7.46
N ALA A 21 -8.78 18.42 6.73
CA ALA A 21 -8.10 18.84 5.50
C ALA A 21 -6.65 19.28 5.73
N VAL A 22 -6.34 19.84 6.90
CA VAL A 22 -4.97 20.23 7.30
C VAL A 22 -4.11 18.98 7.47
N GLU A 23 -4.59 18.00 8.25
CA GLU A 23 -3.88 16.72 8.44
C GLU A 23 -3.65 16.00 7.11
N ILE A 24 -4.63 16.01 6.20
CA ILE A 24 -4.48 15.42 4.85
C ILE A 24 -3.36 16.11 4.07
N GLN A 25 -3.29 17.45 4.10
CA GLN A 25 -2.24 18.19 3.41
C GLN A 25 -0.87 17.94 4.03
N GLU A 26 -0.80 17.85 5.36
CA GLU A 26 0.44 17.52 6.08
C GLU A 26 0.93 16.12 5.72
N TYR A 27 0.08 15.10 5.80
CA TYR A 27 0.46 13.73 5.46
C TYR A 27 0.79 13.55 3.98
N ALA A 28 0.08 14.25 3.08
CA ALA A 28 0.39 14.25 1.66
C ALA A 28 1.77 14.87 1.38
N ALA A 29 2.10 15.98 2.05
CA ALA A 29 3.43 16.57 1.96
C ALA A 29 4.51 15.67 2.60
N GLU A 30 4.20 15.03 3.74
CA GLU A 30 5.09 14.12 4.46
C GLU A 30 5.55 12.97 3.56
N VAL A 31 4.65 12.29 2.84
CA VAL A 31 5.03 11.21 1.94
C VAL A 31 5.71 11.72 0.67
N ARG A 32 5.20 12.80 0.06
CA ARG A 32 5.76 13.40 -1.17
C ARG A 32 7.21 13.86 -1.00
N ASP A 33 7.52 14.41 0.17
CA ASP A 33 8.83 15.00 0.45
C ASP A 33 9.78 13.97 1.12
N ASN A 34 9.31 12.72 1.35
CA ASN A 34 10.10 11.63 1.92
C ASN A 34 11.12 11.07 0.92
N ARG A 35 12.30 11.68 0.88
CA ARG A 35 13.39 11.26 -0.01
C ARG A 35 13.80 9.80 0.19
N LYS A 36 13.93 9.35 1.44
CA LYS A 36 14.32 7.96 1.75
C LYS A 36 13.36 6.95 1.12
N PHE A 37 12.06 7.26 1.18
CA PHE A 37 11.03 6.43 0.58
C PHE A 37 11.14 6.41 -0.95
N HIS A 38 11.17 7.59 -1.58
CA HIS A 38 11.25 7.69 -3.04
C HIS A 38 12.54 7.13 -3.62
N ASP A 39 13.68 7.37 -2.97
CA ASP A 39 14.98 6.82 -3.35
C ASP A 39 14.97 5.30 -3.26
N GLY A 40 14.38 4.72 -2.20
CA GLY A 40 14.22 3.27 -2.07
C GLY A 40 13.36 2.65 -3.17
N ILE A 41 12.26 3.31 -3.57
CA ILE A 41 11.43 2.88 -4.70
C ILE A 41 12.20 2.95 -6.02
N ILE A 42 12.93 4.05 -6.25
CA ILE A 42 13.74 4.25 -7.45
C ILE A 42 14.86 3.21 -7.54
N GLU A 43 15.55 2.94 -6.43
CA GLU A 43 16.59 1.92 -6.36
C GLU A 43 16.04 0.54 -6.75
N LYS A 44 14.89 0.14 -6.18
CA LYS A 44 14.24 -1.13 -6.53
C LYS A 44 13.83 -1.18 -7.98
N ARG A 45 13.25 -0.09 -8.50
CA ARG A 45 12.89 0.04 -9.91
C ARG A 45 14.10 -0.15 -10.83
N ASP A 46 15.19 0.54 -10.55
CA ASP A 46 16.37 0.57 -11.41
C ASP A 46 17.15 -0.76 -11.33
N SER A 47 17.11 -1.45 -10.19
CA SER A 47 17.69 -2.78 -10.00
C SER A 47 17.10 -3.87 -10.92
N GLN A 48 15.89 -3.66 -11.45
CA GLN A 48 15.23 -4.59 -12.38
C GLN A 48 15.62 -4.38 -13.86
N GLY A 49 16.44 -3.36 -14.15
CA GLY A 49 16.94 -3.04 -15.48
C GLY A 49 15.91 -2.37 -16.41
N ARG A 50 16.38 -1.66 -17.44
CA ARG A 50 15.56 -0.88 -18.41
C ARG A 50 14.51 -1.69 -19.21
N ARG A 51 14.45 -3.02 -19.05
CA ARG A 51 13.55 -3.92 -19.80
C ARG A 51 12.12 -4.00 -19.25
N THR A 52 11.82 -3.38 -18.12
CA THR A 52 10.46 -3.28 -17.54
C THR A 52 9.74 -1.97 -17.88
N SER A 53 10.27 -1.17 -18.82
CA SER A 53 9.78 0.16 -19.20
C SER A 53 8.37 0.21 -19.85
N GLY A 54 7.55 -0.84 -19.74
CA GLY A 54 6.25 -0.92 -20.41
C GLY A 54 5.02 -0.70 -19.51
N CYS A 55 5.03 -1.22 -18.28
CA CYS A 55 3.90 -1.08 -17.35
C CYS A 55 4.33 -1.62 -15.99
N TYR A 56 4.47 -0.76 -14.98
CA TYR A 56 4.48 -1.23 -13.61
C TYR A 56 3.03 -1.58 -13.25
N TYR A 57 2.73 -2.86 -13.04
CA TYR A 57 1.44 -3.26 -12.50
C TYR A 57 1.36 -2.80 -11.05
N GLY A 58 0.57 -1.77 -10.79
CA GLY A 58 0.42 -1.15 -9.49
C GLY A 58 -0.45 0.08 -9.56
N ILE A 59 -0.80 0.59 -8.39
CA ILE A 59 -1.63 1.79 -8.25
C ILE A 59 -0.90 3.06 -8.68
N SER A 60 -1.66 4.11 -8.99
CA SER A 60 -1.09 5.44 -9.21
C SER A 60 -0.48 6.02 -7.93
N GLU A 61 0.47 6.94 -8.08
CA GLU A 61 1.07 7.68 -6.95
C GLU A 61 0.00 8.35 -6.08
N THR A 62 -1.03 8.92 -6.70
CA THR A 62 -2.12 9.59 -5.98
C THR A 62 -2.90 8.62 -5.08
N LEU A 63 -3.18 7.40 -5.57
CA LEU A 63 -3.85 6.39 -4.75
C LEU A 63 -2.91 5.88 -3.64
N GLY A 64 -1.61 5.75 -3.92
CA GLY A 64 -0.60 5.44 -2.91
C GLY A 64 -0.59 6.46 -1.77
N THR A 65 -0.64 7.75 -2.11
CA THR A 65 -0.74 8.85 -1.13
C THR A 65 -2.02 8.75 -0.30
N VAL A 66 -3.17 8.37 -0.87
CA VAL A 66 -4.40 8.14 -0.11
C VAL A 66 -4.24 6.98 0.88
N LEU A 67 -3.65 5.85 0.46
CA LEU A 67 -3.38 4.71 1.35
C LEU A 67 -2.43 5.09 2.49
N TYR A 68 -1.40 5.88 2.19
CA TYR A 68 -0.49 6.44 3.19
C TYR A 68 -1.27 7.26 4.21
N ILE A 69 -2.08 8.23 3.77
CA ILE A 69 -2.89 9.11 4.63
C ILE A 69 -3.79 8.32 5.56
N ILE A 70 -4.51 7.32 5.04
CA ILE A 70 -5.42 6.49 5.84
C ILE A 70 -4.63 5.75 6.92
N CYS A 71 -3.55 5.06 6.56
CA CYS A 71 -2.76 4.30 7.53
C CYS A 71 -2.06 5.23 8.53
N ARG A 72 -1.56 6.38 8.08
CA ARG A 72 -0.89 7.39 8.90
C ARG A 72 -1.83 7.95 9.96
N LYS A 73 -3.09 8.23 9.60
CA LYS A 73 -4.11 8.74 10.52
C LYS A 73 -4.64 7.66 11.46
N GLN A 74 -4.97 6.49 10.93
CA GLN A 74 -5.66 5.43 11.68
C GLN A 74 -4.71 4.64 12.59
N LYS A 75 -3.40 4.65 12.31
CA LYS A 75 -2.35 3.98 13.09
C LYS A 75 -2.69 2.50 13.41
N PRO A 76 -3.03 1.70 12.38
CA PRO A 76 -3.46 0.32 12.59
C PRO A 76 -2.33 -0.51 13.21
N ASP A 77 -2.68 -1.47 14.05
CA ASP A 77 -1.77 -2.54 14.47
C ASP A 77 -1.60 -3.59 13.37
N SER A 78 -2.63 -3.76 12.56
CA SER A 78 -2.72 -4.80 11.54
C SER A 78 -3.43 -4.27 10.31
N ALA A 79 -2.72 -4.24 9.18
CA ALA A 79 -3.29 -4.00 7.86
C ALA A 79 -3.19 -5.29 7.03
N MET A 80 -4.19 -5.55 6.21
CA MET A 80 -4.15 -6.64 5.24
C MET A 80 -4.47 -6.15 3.83
N GLU A 81 -3.80 -6.72 2.84
CA GLU A 81 -4.12 -6.50 1.43
C GLU A 81 -4.18 -7.80 0.64
N THR A 82 -4.97 -7.82 -0.43
CA THR A 82 -4.95 -8.88 -1.45
C THR A 82 -4.56 -8.28 -2.78
N GLY A 83 -3.63 -8.93 -3.50
CA GLY A 83 -3.10 -8.43 -4.78
C GLY A 83 -1.97 -7.41 -4.56
N VAL A 84 -0.74 -7.91 -4.51
CA VAL A 84 0.45 -7.09 -4.24
C VAL A 84 1.06 -6.56 -5.53
N ALA A 85 1.10 -7.40 -6.57
CA ALA A 85 1.77 -7.10 -7.84
C ALA A 85 3.19 -6.57 -7.59
N SER A 86 3.52 -5.37 -8.10
CA SER A 86 4.84 -4.78 -7.86
C SER A 86 5.08 -4.37 -6.40
N GLY A 87 4.04 -4.09 -5.62
CA GLY A 87 4.12 -3.64 -4.23
C GLY A 87 4.09 -2.13 -4.03
N VAL A 88 3.61 -1.34 -5.00
CA VAL A 88 3.49 0.13 -4.84
C VAL A 88 2.51 0.49 -3.72
N SER A 89 1.34 -0.15 -3.67
CA SER A 89 0.36 -0.02 -2.58
C SER A 89 0.98 -0.41 -1.24
N SER A 90 1.57 -1.61 -1.17
CA SER A 90 2.25 -2.15 -0.01
C SER A 90 3.31 -1.20 0.52
N SER A 91 4.10 -0.59 -0.38
CA SER A 91 5.16 0.34 -0.01
C SER A 91 4.62 1.60 0.67
N HIS A 92 3.51 2.17 0.19
CA HIS A 92 2.91 3.36 0.81
C HIS A 92 2.28 3.02 2.17
N ILE A 93 1.59 1.87 2.27
CA ILE A 93 1.06 1.39 3.55
C ILE A 93 2.20 1.20 4.55
N LEU A 94 3.24 0.45 4.17
CA LEU A 94 4.41 0.20 5.03
C LEU A 94 5.14 1.49 5.41
N CYS A 95 5.24 2.47 4.50
CA CYS A 95 5.83 3.77 4.80
C CYS A 95 5.05 4.48 5.92
N ALA A 96 3.73 4.47 5.88
CA ALA A 96 2.89 5.05 6.94
C ALA A 96 3.02 4.30 8.27
N LEU A 97 3.07 2.96 8.23
CA LEU A 97 3.29 2.13 9.42
C LEU A 97 4.66 2.40 10.05
N GLU A 98 5.69 2.56 9.21
CA GLU A 98 7.03 2.91 9.65
C GLU A 98 7.08 4.29 10.29
N THR A 99 6.46 5.31 9.67
CA THR A 99 6.35 6.65 10.25
C THR A 99 5.54 6.67 11.55
N ASN A 100 4.55 5.78 11.68
CA ASN A 100 3.80 5.60 12.93
C ASN A 100 4.58 4.82 14.00
N GLU A 101 5.72 4.23 13.64
CA GLU A 101 6.48 3.26 14.45
C GLU A 101 5.61 2.08 14.93
N ARG A 102 4.52 1.78 14.21
CA ARG A 102 3.46 0.88 14.66
C ARG A 102 2.85 0.09 13.51
N GLY A 103 2.48 -1.13 13.82
CA GLY A 103 1.70 -1.98 12.94
C GLY A 103 2.51 -2.86 11.99
N GLN A 104 1.79 -3.79 11.37
CA GLN A 104 2.28 -4.80 10.43
C GLN A 104 1.36 -4.88 9.20
N LEU A 105 1.92 -5.15 8.03
CA LEU A 105 1.17 -5.40 6.80
C LEU A 105 1.23 -6.89 6.44
N TYR A 106 0.06 -7.50 6.30
CA TYR A 106 -0.12 -8.88 5.84
C TYR A 106 -0.68 -8.89 4.42
N SER A 107 0.11 -9.33 3.46
CA SER A 107 -0.32 -9.38 2.07
C SER A 107 -0.57 -10.80 1.60
N ILE A 108 -1.58 -10.97 0.75
CA ILE A 108 -1.82 -12.22 0.03
C ILE A 108 -1.68 -11.95 -1.47
N ASP A 109 -0.89 -12.76 -2.16
CA ASP A 109 -0.78 -12.67 -3.61
C ASP A 109 -0.50 -14.03 -4.26
N MET A 110 -0.89 -14.15 -5.52
CA MET A 110 -0.71 -15.36 -6.32
C MET A 110 0.71 -15.44 -6.88
N PRO A 111 1.44 -16.55 -6.65
CA PRO A 111 2.72 -16.75 -7.29
C PRO A 111 2.56 -16.96 -8.81
N GLY A 112 3.54 -16.50 -9.59
CA GLY A 112 3.68 -16.89 -10.99
C GLY A 112 2.88 -16.09 -12.03
N TRP A 113 2.04 -15.12 -11.61
CA TRP A 113 1.34 -14.24 -12.56
C TRP A 113 2.20 -13.11 -13.15
N GLN A 114 3.32 -12.80 -12.52
CA GLN A 114 4.33 -11.87 -13.01
C GLN A 114 5.72 -12.53 -12.95
N LYS A 115 6.64 -12.04 -13.77
CA LYS A 115 8.02 -12.55 -13.84
C LYS A 115 8.79 -12.37 -12.54
N ASN A 116 8.50 -11.27 -11.84
CA ASN A 116 9.14 -10.94 -10.57
C ASN A 116 8.30 -11.44 -9.40
N GLN A 117 8.95 -11.66 -8.25
CA GLN A 117 8.24 -11.95 -7.01
C GLN A 117 7.34 -10.76 -6.61
N SER A 118 6.16 -11.02 -6.08
CA SER A 118 5.30 -10.00 -5.50
C SER A 118 6.04 -9.11 -4.51
N GLY A 119 5.76 -7.81 -4.55
CA GLY A 119 6.36 -6.83 -3.65
C GLY A 119 7.83 -6.51 -3.95
N TRP A 120 8.31 -6.78 -5.17
CA TRP A 120 9.69 -6.50 -5.55
C TRP A 120 10.05 -5.00 -5.50
N MET A 121 9.08 -4.09 -5.58
CA MET A 121 9.29 -2.64 -5.39
C MET A 121 9.38 -2.21 -3.94
N ILE A 122 9.08 -3.07 -2.96
CA ILE A 122 9.08 -2.68 -1.55
C ILE A 122 10.52 -2.37 -1.11
N PRO A 123 10.79 -1.14 -0.61
CA PRO A 123 12.10 -0.79 -0.06
C PRO A 123 12.52 -1.74 1.06
N ASP A 124 13.78 -2.17 1.07
CA ASP A 124 14.21 -3.23 2.01
C ASP A 124 14.07 -2.82 3.48
N TYR A 125 14.27 -1.54 3.79
CA TYR A 125 14.11 -1.04 5.16
C TYR A 125 12.66 -1.14 5.68
N LEU A 126 11.66 -1.24 4.79
CA LEU A 126 10.25 -1.39 5.14
C LEU A 126 9.82 -2.85 5.30
N LYS A 127 10.58 -3.80 4.74
CA LYS A 127 10.18 -5.22 4.74
C LYS A 127 10.10 -5.86 6.12
N HIS A 128 10.72 -5.26 7.14
CA HIS A 128 10.65 -5.77 8.50
C HIS A 128 9.24 -5.75 9.10
N ARG A 129 8.31 -4.96 8.51
CA ARG A 129 6.89 -4.92 8.88
C ARG A 129 5.97 -5.70 7.93
N TRP A 130 6.54 -6.37 6.93
CA TRP A 130 5.79 -6.95 5.82
C TRP A 130 5.80 -8.48 5.85
N HIS A 131 4.62 -9.07 5.72
CA HIS A 131 4.41 -10.52 5.72
C HIS A 131 3.65 -10.92 4.46
N LEU A 132 4.28 -11.67 3.56
CA LEU A 132 3.64 -12.18 2.34
C LEU A 132 3.21 -13.64 2.52
N THR A 133 1.92 -13.90 2.31
CA THR A 133 1.37 -15.26 2.15
C THR A 133 1.11 -15.50 0.66
N GLN A 134 1.76 -16.53 0.09
CA GLN A 134 1.55 -16.89 -1.31
C GLN A 134 0.38 -17.86 -1.45
N GLY A 135 -0.51 -17.58 -2.40
CA GLY A 135 -1.64 -18.45 -2.73
C GLY A 135 -2.92 -17.67 -3.00
N ARG A 136 -4.01 -18.39 -3.27
CA ARG A 136 -5.33 -17.77 -3.52
C ARG A 136 -5.85 -17.17 -2.22
N SER A 137 -6.42 -15.97 -2.27
CA SER A 137 -7.05 -15.34 -1.11
C SER A 137 -8.20 -16.19 -0.55
N SER A 138 -8.99 -16.82 -1.42
CA SER A 138 -10.06 -17.76 -1.05
C SER A 138 -9.59 -18.94 -0.19
N GLU A 139 -8.33 -19.35 -0.33
CA GLU A 139 -7.76 -20.49 0.40
C GLU A 139 -6.93 -20.04 1.63
N THR A 140 -6.18 -18.95 1.49
CA THR A 140 -5.15 -18.54 2.44
C THR A 140 -5.60 -17.51 3.47
N MET A 141 -6.63 -16.73 3.17
CA MET A 141 -7.12 -15.66 4.05
C MET A 141 -7.69 -16.21 5.36
N ALA A 142 -8.56 -17.23 5.31
CA ALA A 142 -9.15 -17.77 6.54
C ALA A 142 -8.10 -18.39 7.49
N PRO A 143 -7.11 -19.18 7.03
CA PRO A 143 -5.99 -19.60 7.87
C PRO A 143 -5.15 -18.44 8.43
N LEU A 144 -4.92 -17.37 7.66
CA LEU A 144 -4.15 -16.20 8.08
C LEU A 144 -4.88 -15.41 9.17
N LEU A 145 -6.19 -15.18 9.02
CA LEU A 145 -7.01 -14.48 10.01
C LEU A 145 -7.01 -15.17 11.38
N LYS A 146 -6.93 -16.51 11.41
CA LYS A 146 -6.77 -17.27 12.66
C LYS A 146 -5.47 -16.95 13.40
N LYS A 147 -4.44 -16.46 12.70
CA LYS A 147 -3.13 -16.09 13.29
C LYS A 147 -3.07 -14.63 13.70
N VAL A 148 -3.60 -13.72 12.88
CA VAL A 148 -3.49 -12.26 13.07
C VAL A 148 -4.52 -11.71 14.07
N LYS A 149 -5.58 -12.48 14.38
CA LYS A 149 -6.67 -12.19 15.33
C LYS A 149 -7.59 -11.03 14.95
N GLU A 150 -7.04 -9.87 14.62
CA GLU A 150 -7.78 -8.66 14.25
C GLU A 150 -7.13 -8.02 13.02
N ILE A 151 -7.94 -7.34 12.20
CA ILE A 151 -7.49 -6.59 11.03
C ILE A 151 -8.16 -5.22 11.08
N ASP A 152 -7.36 -4.18 11.30
CA ASP A 152 -7.86 -2.80 11.45
C ASP A 152 -8.19 -2.17 10.09
N ILE A 153 -7.43 -2.53 9.06
CA ILE A 153 -7.58 -2.05 7.67
C ILE A 153 -7.45 -3.23 6.72
N PHE A 154 -8.40 -3.33 5.78
CA PHE A 154 -8.36 -4.32 4.70
C PHE A 154 -8.45 -3.64 3.32
N LEU A 155 -7.46 -3.87 2.47
CA LEU A 155 -7.42 -3.43 1.08
C LEU A 155 -7.66 -4.64 0.15
N HIS A 156 -8.76 -4.62 -0.58
CA HIS A 156 -9.04 -5.64 -1.58
C HIS A 156 -8.68 -5.13 -2.99
N ASP A 157 -7.61 -5.67 -3.58
CA ASP A 157 -7.09 -5.31 -4.91
C ASP A 157 -6.63 -6.56 -5.69
N SER A 158 -7.38 -7.66 -5.56
CA SER A 158 -7.13 -8.90 -6.30
C SER A 158 -8.18 -9.13 -7.40
N ASP A 159 -8.32 -10.37 -7.87
CA ASP A 159 -9.39 -10.72 -8.81
C ASP A 159 -10.77 -10.33 -8.26
N HIS A 160 -11.59 -9.72 -9.11
CA HIS A 160 -12.95 -9.26 -8.80
C HIS A 160 -14.00 -10.31 -9.20
N SER A 161 -13.59 -11.57 -9.26
CA SER A 161 -14.52 -12.67 -9.46
C SER A 161 -15.42 -12.81 -8.23
N TYR A 162 -16.70 -13.12 -8.49
CA TYR A 162 -17.72 -13.36 -7.48
C TYR A 162 -17.85 -14.86 -7.14
N GLU A 163 -16.95 -15.69 -7.69
CA GLU A 163 -16.94 -17.16 -7.56
C GLU A 163 -15.93 -17.65 -6.51
#